data_AF-A0A4R3YMP4-F1
#
_entry.id   AF-A0A4R3YMP4-F1
#
_cell.length_a   1.000
_cell.length_b   1.000
_cell.length_c   1.000
_cell.angle_alpha   90.00
_cell.angle_beta   90.00
_cell.angle_gamma   90.00
#
_symmetry.space_group_name_H-M   'P 1'
#
loop_
_entity.id
_entity.type
_entity.pdbx_description
1 polymer ?
#
loop_
_entity_poly.entity_id
_entity_poly.type
_entity_poly.pdbx_seq_one_letter_code
_entity_poly.pdbx_strand_id
1 'polypeptide(L)'
;MKSKEHSFSYLMELIIVIFFFAISTTFCVTFIVQAKQRQAQATSLSQTLLKAESMIATMQAHPKIAPDQLFDVQKIDDSTYQGDHFSLIIYQDEVKHGVIKIYEDDKCLNELPFVIGGNHDE
;
A
#
# COMPACT_ATOMS: atom_id res chain seq x y z
N MET A 1 -5.53 31.74 -61.47
CA MET A 1 -5.85 31.49 -60.04
C MET A 1 -6.55 30.14 -59.92
N LYS A 2 -5.81 29.04 -59.72
CA LYS A 2 -6.39 27.69 -59.56
C LYS A 2 -5.42 26.78 -58.79
N SER A 3 -5.09 27.15 -57.55
CA SER A 3 -4.33 26.26 -56.64
C SER A 3 -4.65 26.45 -55.15
N LYS A 4 -5.61 27.32 -54.80
CA LYS A 4 -5.90 27.67 -53.40
C LYS A 4 -6.70 26.60 -52.65
N GLU A 5 -7.46 25.73 -53.32
CA GLU A 5 -8.37 24.80 -52.63
C GLU A 5 -7.67 23.55 -52.05
N HIS A 6 -6.63 23.03 -52.69
CA HIS A 6 -5.90 21.87 -52.19
C HIS A 6 -5.06 22.15 -50.92
N SER A 7 -4.56 23.38 -50.78
CA SER A 7 -3.74 23.76 -49.62
C SER A 7 -4.57 23.90 -48.33
N PHE A 8 -5.85 24.25 -48.44
CA PHE A 8 -6.75 24.36 -47.27
C PHE A 8 -7.20 22.99 -46.76
N SER A 9 -7.46 22.03 -47.67
CA SER A 9 -7.82 20.66 -47.28
C SER A 9 -6.70 19.97 -46.50
N TYR A 10 -5.44 20.14 -46.94
CA TYR A 10 -4.27 19.59 -46.27
C TYR A 10 -4.05 20.20 -44.87
N LEU A 11 -4.28 21.51 -44.74
CA LEU A 11 -4.12 22.22 -43.47
C LEU A 11 -5.19 21.77 -42.45
N MET A 12 -6.44 21.59 -42.89
CA MET A 12 -7.53 21.04 -42.09
C MET A 12 -7.24 19.61 -41.61
N GLU A 13 -6.75 18.74 -42.51
CA GLU A 13 -6.38 17.37 -42.18
C GLU A 13 -5.26 17.34 -41.12
N LEU A 14 -4.23 18.17 -41.28
CA LEU A 14 -3.14 18.28 -40.32
C LEU A 14 -3.62 18.75 -38.94
N ILE A 15 -4.53 19.73 -38.88
CA ILE A 15 -5.12 20.20 -37.63
C ILE A 15 -5.86 19.06 -36.92
N ILE A 16 -6.68 18.30 -37.66
CA ILE A 16 -7.44 17.17 -37.11
C ILE A 16 -6.49 16.11 -36.54
N VAL A 17 -5.42 15.75 -37.27
CA VAL A 17 -4.42 14.78 -36.80
C VAL A 17 -3.73 15.26 -35.52
N ILE A 18 -3.37 16.54 -35.43
CA ILE A 18 -2.75 17.11 -34.22
C ILE A 18 -3.71 17.07 -33.04
N PHE A 19 -5.00 17.39 -33.23
CA PHE A 19 -6.01 17.29 -32.18
C PHE A 19 -6.18 15.86 -31.68
N PHE A 20 -6.31 14.88 -32.58
CA PHE A 20 -6.39 13.47 -32.20
C PHE A 20 -5.14 12.99 -31.47
N PHE A 21 -3.96 13.41 -31.93
CA PHE A 21 -2.69 13.08 -31.28
C PHE A 21 -2.59 13.68 -29.87
N ALA A 22 -2.97 14.95 -29.70
CA ALA A 22 -2.95 15.62 -28.42
C ALA A 22 -3.93 14.99 -27.41
N ILE A 23 -5.14 14.64 -27.86
CA ILE A 23 -6.15 13.97 -27.03
C ILE A 23 -5.67 12.57 -26.64
N SER A 24 -5.19 11.78 -27.60
CA SER A 24 -4.67 10.43 -27.35
C SER A 24 -3.50 10.44 -26.36
N THR A 25 -2.54 11.34 -26.55
CA THR A 25 -1.39 11.48 -25.65
C THR A 25 -1.84 11.83 -24.23
N THR A 26 -2.82 12.73 -24.09
CA THR A 26 -3.34 13.14 -22.78
C THR A 26 -3.99 11.97 -22.03
N PHE A 27 -4.80 11.16 -22.73
CA PHE A 27 -5.37 9.95 -22.14
C PHE A 27 -4.29 8.94 -21.75
N CYS A 28 -3.32 8.67 -22.63
CA CYS A 28 -2.21 7.75 -22.35
C CYS A 28 -1.40 8.17 -21.13
N VAL A 29 -1.03 9.45 -21.01
CA VAL A 29 -0.30 9.99 -19.85
C VAL A 29 -1.13 9.81 -18.58
N THR A 30 -2.43 10.12 -18.63
CA THR A 30 -3.32 9.96 -17.47
C THR A 30 -3.38 8.51 -17.00
N PHE A 31 -3.52 7.56 -17.92
CA PHE A 31 -3.50 6.12 -17.59
C PHE A 31 -2.17 5.68 -16.99
N ILE A 32 -1.04 6.12 -17.56
CA ILE A 32 0.30 5.77 -17.05
C ILE A 32 0.50 6.32 -15.64
N VAL A 33 0.09 7.56 -15.37
CA VAL A 33 0.19 8.17 -14.03
C VAL A 33 -0.65 7.39 -13.02
N GLN A 34 -1.90 7.06 -13.36
CA GLN A 34 -2.75 6.25 -12.48
C GLN A 34 -2.17 4.86 -12.22
N ALA A 35 -1.64 4.20 -13.26
CA ALA A 35 -1.00 2.89 -13.12
C ALA A 35 0.23 2.96 -12.22
N LYS A 36 1.07 3.99 -12.37
CA LYS A 36 2.24 4.22 -11.50
C LYS A 36 1.84 4.47 -10.05
N GLN A 37 0.78 5.25 -9.83
CA GLN A 37 0.29 5.51 -8.47
C GLN A 37 -0.18 4.22 -7.80
N ARG A 38 -0.97 3.39 -8.51
CA ARG A 38 -1.38 2.07 -8.00
C ARG A 38 -0.22 1.12 -7.77
N GLN A 39 0.82 1.17 -8.61
CA GLN A 39 2.02 0.34 -8.44
C GLN A 39 2.82 0.77 -7.21
N ALA A 40 3.01 2.08 -7.00
CA ALA A 40 3.68 2.60 -5.82
C ALA A 40 2.93 2.20 -4.54
N GLN A 41 1.59 2.31 -4.57
CA GLN A 41 0.70 1.88 -3.49
C GLN A 41 0.79 0.37 -3.20
N ALA A 42 0.76 -0.47 -4.24
CA ALA A 42 0.93 -1.91 -4.07
C ALA A 42 2.31 -2.27 -3.50
N THR A 43 3.34 -1.50 -3.88
CA THR A 43 4.71 -1.70 -3.37
C THR A 43 4.81 -1.34 -1.89
N SER A 44 4.26 -0.20 -1.47
CA SER A 44 4.26 0.20 -0.05
C SER A 44 3.45 -0.77 0.80
N LEU A 45 2.30 -1.24 0.31
CA LEU A 45 1.50 -2.27 0.98
C LEU A 45 2.28 -3.58 1.13
N SER A 46 2.95 -4.03 0.07
CA SER A 46 3.79 -5.24 0.09
C SER A 46 4.95 -5.12 1.10
N GLN A 47 5.63 -3.97 1.14
CA GLN A 47 6.67 -3.71 2.14
C GLN A 47 6.12 -3.72 3.57
N THR A 48 4.93 -3.16 3.78
CA THR A 48 4.27 -3.14 5.09
C THR A 48 3.84 -4.55 5.53
N LEU A 49 3.34 -5.36 4.60
CA LEU A 49 3.04 -6.78 4.83
C LEU A 49 4.28 -7.58 5.20
N LEU A 50 5.38 -7.43 4.45
CA LEU A 50 6.64 -8.10 4.74
C LEU A 50 7.22 -7.68 6.10
N LYS A 51 7.09 -6.39 6.45
CA LYS A 51 7.48 -5.90 7.78
C LYS A 51 6.61 -6.54 8.86
N ALA A 52 5.30 -6.61 8.67
CA ALA A 52 4.39 -7.24 9.61
C ALA A 52 4.69 -8.74 9.80
N GLU A 53 4.92 -9.49 8.73
CA GLU A 53 5.31 -10.90 8.81
C GLU A 53 6.65 -11.09 9.54
N SER A 54 7.63 -10.23 9.26
CA SER A 54 8.92 -10.23 9.97
C SER A 54 8.76 -9.91 11.47
N MET A 55 7.88 -8.96 11.81
CA MET A 55 7.52 -8.65 13.18
C MET A 55 6.88 -9.85 13.87
N ILE A 56 5.95 -10.53 13.22
CA ILE A 56 5.31 -11.75 13.73
C ILE A 56 6.36 -12.82 14.02
N ALA A 57 7.25 -13.10 13.06
CA ALA A 57 8.31 -14.08 13.23
C ALA A 57 9.25 -13.73 14.40
N THR A 58 9.58 -12.44 14.55
CA THR A 58 10.44 -11.95 15.65
C THR A 58 9.74 -12.07 17.00
N MET A 59 8.44 -11.76 17.08
CA MET A 59 7.65 -11.95 18.31
C MET A 59 7.52 -13.42 18.68
N GLN A 60 7.38 -14.32 17.69
CA GLN A 60 7.35 -15.77 17.91
C GLN A 60 8.71 -16.30 18.39
N ALA A 61 9.82 -15.77 17.88
CA ALA A 61 11.16 -16.12 18.35
C ALA A 61 11.47 -15.59 19.76
N HIS A 62 10.85 -14.47 20.14
CA HIS A 62 11.07 -13.79 21.43
C HIS A 62 9.76 -13.51 22.18
N PRO A 63 9.01 -14.54 22.61
CA PRO A 63 7.64 -14.40 23.12
C PRO A 63 7.53 -13.64 24.45
N LYS A 64 8.63 -13.56 25.20
CA LYS A 64 8.73 -12.92 26.53
C LYS A 64 9.08 -11.43 26.46
N ILE A 65 9.54 -10.94 25.31
CA ILE A 65 9.94 -9.53 25.13
C ILE A 65 8.71 -8.74 24.66
N ALA A 66 8.53 -7.53 25.21
CA ALA A 66 7.42 -6.67 24.83
C ALA A 66 7.65 -6.04 23.43
N PRO A 67 6.60 -5.81 22.62
CA PRO A 67 6.74 -5.32 21.26
C PRO A 67 7.43 -3.96 21.13
N ASP A 68 7.27 -3.07 22.10
CA ASP A 68 7.91 -1.75 22.19
C ASP A 68 9.43 -1.82 22.41
N GLN A 69 9.94 -2.97 22.87
CA GLN A 69 11.38 -3.22 22.99
C GLN A 69 11.96 -3.90 21.75
N LEU A 70 11.14 -4.61 20.98
CA LEU A 70 11.55 -5.31 19.76
C LEU A 70 11.44 -4.42 18.53
N PHE A 71 10.50 -3.49 18.52
CA PHE A 71 10.17 -2.66 17.36
C PHE A 71 9.99 -1.21 17.79
N ASP A 72 10.22 -0.31 16.82
CA ASP A 72 9.91 1.11 16.97
C ASP A 72 8.40 1.32 16.82
N VAL A 73 7.65 1.03 17.88
CA VAL A 73 6.18 1.17 17.96
C VAL A 73 5.79 1.92 19.23
N GLN A 74 4.77 2.78 19.11
CA GLN A 74 4.24 3.51 20.24
C GLN A 74 3.18 2.67 20.97
N LYS A 75 3.37 2.42 22.26
CA LYS A 75 2.35 1.77 23.10
C LYS A 75 1.18 2.75 23.34
N ILE A 76 -0.03 2.39 22.91
CA ILE A 76 -1.26 3.18 23.14
C ILE A 76 -1.94 2.69 24.42
N ASP A 77 -2.08 1.38 24.57
CA ASP A 77 -2.66 0.74 25.76
C ASP A 77 -1.91 -0.57 26.07
N ASP A 78 -2.35 -1.34 27.06
CA ASP A 78 -1.68 -2.57 27.49
C ASP A 78 -1.65 -3.70 26.45
N SER A 79 -2.56 -3.66 25.49
CA SER A 79 -2.71 -4.62 24.40
C SER A 79 -2.39 -4.06 23.01
N THR A 80 -2.43 -2.73 22.84
CA THR A 80 -2.40 -2.06 21.53
C THR A 80 -1.15 -1.21 21.36
N TYR A 81 -0.47 -1.44 20.24
CA TYR A 81 0.72 -0.73 19.81
C TYR A 81 0.47 -0.14 18.42
N GLN A 82 0.96 1.07 18.18
CA GLN A 82 0.79 1.80 16.93
C GLN A 82 2.15 1.99 16.25
N GLY A 83 2.23 1.57 15.00
CA GLY A 83 3.28 1.95 14.06
C GLY A 83 2.75 2.92 13.01
N ASP A 84 3.60 3.30 12.06
CA ASP A 84 3.26 4.32 11.04
C ASP A 84 2.02 3.97 10.20
N HIS A 85 1.95 2.72 9.71
CA HIS A 85 0.89 2.25 8.81
C HIS A 85 0.18 0.99 9.32
N PHE A 86 0.39 0.63 10.58
CA PHE A 86 -0.22 -0.55 11.17
C PHE A 86 -0.48 -0.38 12.66
N SER A 87 -1.46 -1.10 13.17
CA SER A 87 -1.71 -1.27 14.59
C SER A 87 -1.57 -2.74 14.96
N LEU A 88 -0.85 -3.01 16.04
CA LEU A 88 -0.62 -4.32 16.60
C LEU A 88 -1.47 -4.46 17.86
N ILE A 89 -2.31 -5.48 17.92
CA ILE A 89 -3.15 -5.78 19.09
C ILE A 89 -2.79 -7.18 19.58
N ILE A 90 -2.48 -7.31 20.86
CA ILE A 90 -2.11 -8.57 21.51
C ILE A 90 -3.16 -8.92 22.55
N TYR A 91 -3.71 -10.13 22.44
CA TYR A 91 -4.65 -10.71 23.38
C TYR A 91 -3.93 -11.75 24.25
N GLN A 92 -4.17 -11.67 25.56
CA GLN A 92 -3.61 -12.56 26.56
C GLN A 92 -4.70 -13.49 27.10
N ASP A 93 -5.08 -14.48 26.28
CA ASP A 93 -6.00 -15.56 26.67
C ASP A 93 -5.19 -16.83 27.03
N GLU A 94 -5.78 -18.03 26.92
CA GLU A 94 -5.06 -19.31 27.13
C GLU A 94 -3.85 -19.48 26.19
N VAL A 95 -3.92 -18.86 25.02
CA VAL A 95 -2.84 -18.76 24.03
C VAL A 95 -2.60 -17.29 23.75
N LYS A 96 -1.34 -16.85 23.88
CA LYS A 96 -0.94 -15.49 23.54
C LYS A 96 -1.00 -15.32 22.03
N HIS A 97 -1.94 -14.52 21.56
CA HIS A 97 -2.18 -14.29 20.13
C HIS A 97 -2.41 -12.81 19.87
N GLY A 98 -2.42 -12.42 18.60
CA GLY A 98 -2.62 -11.04 18.23
C GLY A 98 -3.02 -10.86 16.78
N VAL A 99 -3.28 -9.62 16.41
CA VAL A 99 -3.56 -9.21 15.04
C VAL A 99 -2.77 -7.97 14.71
N ILE A 100 -2.11 -7.97 13.55
CA ILE A 100 -1.57 -6.75 12.94
C ILE A 100 -2.59 -6.26 11.91
N LYS A 101 -3.16 -5.10 12.16
CA LYS A 101 -4.06 -4.40 11.24
C LYS A 101 -3.27 -3.39 10.43
N ILE A 102 -3.30 -3.50 9.12
CA ILE A 102 -2.61 -2.57 8.21
C ILE A 102 -3.62 -1.57 7.69
N TYR A 103 -3.30 -0.29 7.87
CA TYR A 103 -4.14 0.82 7.49
C TYR A 103 -3.55 1.57 6.31
N GLU A 104 -4.43 1.99 5.43
CA GLU A 104 -4.14 3.03 4.45
C GLU A 104 -5.21 4.10 4.57
N ASP A 105 -4.76 5.32 4.85
CA ASP A 105 -5.59 6.41 5.35
C ASP A 105 -6.44 5.93 6.55
N ASP A 106 -7.77 5.93 6.44
CA ASP A 106 -8.69 5.48 7.48
C ASP A 106 -9.27 4.08 7.23
N LYS A 107 -8.76 3.36 6.22
CA LYS A 107 -9.29 2.03 5.86
C LYS A 107 -8.32 0.94 6.27
N CYS A 108 -8.84 -0.01 7.06
CA CYS A 108 -8.14 -1.26 7.32
C CYS A 108 -8.14 -2.09 6.03
N LEU A 109 -6.96 -2.24 5.42
CA LEU A 109 -6.79 -2.99 4.18
C LEU A 109 -6.61 -4.48 4.43
N ASN A 110 -5.88 -4.83 5.49
CA ASN A 110 -5.58 -6.22 5.81
C ASN A 110 -5.44 -6.43 7.31
N GLU A 111 -5.78 -7.64 7.75
CA GLU A 111 -5.62 -8.10 9.13
C GLU A 111 -4.81 -9.39 9.10
N LEU A 112 -3.67 -9.39 9.79
CA LEU A 112 -2.77 -10.53 9.90
C LEU A 112 -2.88 -11.11 11.31
N PRO A 113 -3.72 -12.14 11.53
CA PRO A 113 -3.77 -12.83 12.80
C PRO A 113 -2.52 -13.69 12.99
N PHE A 114 -1.99 -13.75 14.21
CA PHE A 114 -0.82 -14.55 14.53
C PHE A 114 -0.87 -15.06 15.98
N VAL A 115 -0.07 -16.10 16.24
CA VAL A 115 0.06 -16.72 17.56
C VAL A 115 1.51 -16.58 18.02
N ILE A 116 1.73 -16.06 19.23
CA ILE A 116 3.07 -15.89 19.82
C ILE A 116 3.51 -17.16 20.55
N GLY A 117 2.57 -17.90 21.12
CA GLY A 117 2.81 -19.16 21.83
C GLY A 117 1.70 -19.47 22.83
N GLY A 118 1.63 -20.73 23.29
CA GLY A 118 0.74 -21.13 24.37
C GLY A 118 1.36 -20.81 25.74
N ASN A 119 0.52 -20.66 26.76
CA ASN A 119 0.97 -20.55 28.16
C ASN A 119 1.38 -21.92 28.72
N HIS A 120 2.13 -22.71 27.94
CA HIS A 120 2.77 -23.93 28.44
C HIS A 120 4.21 -23.56 28.81
N ASP A 121 4.40 -23.39 30.12
CA ASP A 121 5.68 -23.67 30.75
C ASP A 121 6.05 -25.13 30.43
N GLU A 122 6.88 -25.32 29.40
CA GLU A 122 7.87 -26.41 29.34
C GLU A 122 9.23 -25.84 28.90
#